data_AF-A0A8B9Y9V8-F1
#
_entry.id   AF-A0A8B9Y9V8-F1
#
_cell.length_a   1.000
_cell.length_b   1.000
_cell.length_c   1.000
_cell.angle_alpha   90.00
_cell.angle_beta   90.00
_cell.angle_gamma   90.00
#
_symmetry.space_group_name_H-M   'P 1'
#
loop_
_entity.id
_entity.type
_entity.pdbx_description
1 polymer ?
#
loop_
_entity_poly.entity_id
_entity_poly.type
_entity_poly.pdbx_seq_one_letter_code
_entity_poly.pdbx_strand_id
1 'polypeptide(L)'
;LGTRSDTAAPRIWCQGLRSASARTTGSGVGRRPSAAIFSFEIKVSVAIITFASKPKIIMSVLEDRSRDVTEVENSLRNINYKDHENGTGTNIYEALHAVYIMMNNQMNRPHMNPGAWQEIRHAIILLTDGKSNMGGSPKVAVDNIKEVLNINQKRKDYLDIYAIGVGSLHVDWKELNNLGSKKDGERHAFILKDVQALSQVFEHMLDVSQLTDPICGVGNMSANASAQERTPWHVTIKPKSQETCRGALISDQWVLTAAHCFRNAEDRTLWRVSVGDPNFQGSKEFQIEEAVISPGFNVFSKKSQGIPEFYGDDIALLKLTQKVKMSTHARPICLPCTVGANLALRKLPGSTCRDHEKELLNQVSIPAHFVALNGDKLNINLKTGSEWTNCVKVVLKDKTTFPNLTDVREVVTDQFLCSGTQGDDSPCKGESGGAVFLERRLRFFQVGLVSWGLYNPCGGSSKNSRKPAPHGKVPRDFHINLFRLQPWLRQHLEGILNFVPL
;
A
#
# COMPACT_ATOMS: atom_id res chain seq x y z
N LEU A 1 26.57 -31.33 8.10
CA LEU A 1 26.28 -30.34 9.16
C LEU A 1 25.82 -29.06 8.48
N GLY A 2 24.50 -28.84 8.42
CA GLY A 2 23.89 -27.73 7.70
C GLY A 2 22.41 -27.67 8.07
N THR A 3 22.15 -27.17 9.27
CA THR A 3 20.80 -26.95 9.81
C THR A 3 20.15 -25.80 9.04
N ARG A 4 19.17 -26.11 8.18
CA ARG A 4 18.20 -25.12 7.71
C ARG A 4 17.30 -24.76 8.90
N SER A 5 17.44 -23.54 9.38
CA SER A 5 16.55 -22.93 10.36
C SER A 5 15.22 -22.60 9.69
N ASP A 6 14.20 -23.40 9.96
CA ASP A 6 12.81 -23.08 9.62
C ASP A 6 12.28 -22.04 10.62
N THR A 7 12.25 -20.77 10.21
CA THR A 7 11.57 -19.69 10.93
C THR A 7 10.08 -19.68 10.58
N ALA A 8 9.23 -19.63 11.62
CA ALA A 8 7.79 -19.82 11.54
C ALA A 8 7.00 -18.68 10.87
N ALA A 9 5.80 -19.03 10.42
CA ALA A 9 4.95 -18.34 9.45
C ALA A 9 3.51 -18.25 10.00
N PRO A 10 2.86 -17.07 10.10
CA PRO A 10 1.43 -16.98 10.44
C PRO A 10 0.54 -17.54 9.32
N ARG A 11 -0.59 -18.15 9.66
CA ARG A 11 -1.47 -18.88 8.72
C ARG A 11 -2.90 -18.35 8.77
N ILE A 12 -3.49 -18.08 7.60
CA ILE A 12 -4.86 -17.55 7.48
C ILE A 12 -5.72 -18.54 6.70
N TRP A 13 -6.90 -18.86 7.23
CA TRP A 13 -7.86 -19.79 6.65
C TRP A 13 -9.03 -19.00 6.07
N CYS A 14 -9.34 -19.19 4.80
CA CYS A 14 -10.50 -18.56 4.16
C CYS A 14 -11.50 -19.64 3.77
N GLN A 15 -12.66 -19.66 4.44
CA GLN A 15 -13.77 -20.56 4.11
C GLN A 15 -14.80 -19.87 3.21
N GLY A 16 -15.15 -20.54 2.10
CA GLY A 16 -15.86 -19.97 0.94
C GLY A 16 -17.33 -19.59 1.12
N LEU A 17 -17.75 -18.64 0.27
CA LEU A 17 -19.02 -17.90 0.17
C LEU A 17 -20.26 -18.73 -0.24
N ARG A 18 -21.43 -18.34 0.29
CA ARG A 18 -22.74 -18.50 -0.39
C ARG A 18 -22.89 -17.43 -1.47
N SER A 19 -23.09 -17.80 -2.74
CA SER A 19 -23.57 -16.87 -3.77
C SER A 19 -25.06 -17.05 -4.00
N ALA A 20 -25.87 -16.08 -3.58
CA ALA A 20 -27.18 -15.87 -4.19
C ALA A 20 -26.96 -15.22 -5.57
N SER A 21 -27.66 -15.74 -6.58
CA SER A 21 -27.65 -15.25 -7.96
C SER A 21 -27.89 -13.74 -8.04
N ALA A 22 -26.88 -12.98 -8.45
CA ALA A 22 -27.05 -11.66 -9.05
C ALA A 22 -26.15 -11.58 -10.29
N ARG A 23 -26.77 -11.57 -11.47
CA ARG A 23 -26.10 -11.14 -12.71
C ARG A 23 -25.79 -9.65 -12.56
N THR A 24 -24.52 -9.29 -12.48
CA THR A 24 -24.07 -7.91 -12.71
C THR A 24 -23.10 -7.90 -13.88
N THR A 25 -23.63 -7.54 -15.05
CA THR A 25 -22.87 -6.93 -16.13
C THR A 25 -22.36 -5.58 -15.65
N GLY A 26 -21.04 -5.44 -15.46
CA GLY A 26 -20.44 -4.17 -15.04
C GLY A 26 -18.95 -4.31 -14.80
N SER A 27 -18.15 -3.71 -15.70
CA SER A 27 -16.71 -3.56 -15.58
C SER A 27 -16.34 -2.67 -14.40
N GLY A 28 -16.21 -3.27 -13.21
CA GLY A 28 -15.66 -2.63 -12.02
C GLY A 28 -14.71 -3.60 -11.34
N VAL A 29 -13.43 -3.24 -11.23
CA VAL A 29 -12.40 -4.04 -10.55
C VAL A 29 -12.69 -4.06 -9.05
N GLY A 30 -13.50 -5.01 -8.61
CA GLY A 30 -13.75 -5.29 -7.19
C GLY A 30 -12.51 -5.86 -6.51
N ARG A 31 -12.01 -5.17 -5.48
CA ARG A 31 -10.82 -5.51 -4.67
C ARG A 31 -11.09 -6.78 -3.84
N ARG A 32 -10.14 -7.72 -3.79
CA ARG A 32 -10.28 -9.02 -3.09
C ARG A 32 -9.48 -9.03 -1.77
N PRO A 33 -10.08 -9.46 -0.63
CA PRO A 33 -9.40 -9.49 0.67
C PRO A 33 -8.16 -10.39 0.75
N SER A 34 -8.14 -11.50 -0.01
CA SER A 34 -7.01 -12.44 -0.01
C SER A 34 -5.69 -11.78 -0.43
N ALA A 35 -5.73 -10.75 -1.28
CA ALA A 35 -4.52 -10.09 -1.76
C ALA A 35 -3.80 -9.25 -0.71
N ALA A 36 -4.53 -8.73 0.31
CA ALA A 36 -4.01 -7.86 1.37
C ALA A 36 -3.08 -8.59 2.33
N ILE A 37 -3.42 -9.85 2.64
CA ILE A 37 -2.66 -10.72 3.53
C ILE A 37 -1.24 -10.98 2.99
N PHE A 38 -1.12 -11.14 1.67
CA PHE A 38 0.15 -11.35 0.97
C PHE A 38 0.86 -10.04 0.58
N SER A 39 0.44 -8.89 1.09
CA SER A 39 1.12 -7.61 0.81
C SER A 39 2.34 -7.40 1.74
N PHE A 40 2.38 -8.12 2.85
CA PHE A 40 3.48 -8.13 3.82
C PHE A 40 4.49 -9.23 3.47
N GLU A 41 5.77 -9.00 3.75
CA GLU A 41 6.88 -9.96 3.53
C GLU A 41 6.86 -11.10 4.57
N ILE A 42 5.67 -11.65 4.80
CA ILE A 42 5.40 -12.67 5.81
C ILE A 42 5.17 -13.98 5.07
N LYS A 43 5.88 -15.03 5.47
CA LYS A 43 5.57 -16.39 5.00
C LYS A 43 4.17 -16.72 5.51
N VAL A 44 3.18 -16.85 4.63
CA VAL A 44 1.81 -17.22 4.98
C VAL A 44 1.44 -18.51 4.27
N SER A 45 0.85 -19.46 4.99
CA SER A 45 0.18 -20.62 4.40
C SER A 45 -1.34 -20.41 4.46
N VAL A 46 -2.03 -20.63 3.35
CA VAL A 46 -3.48 -20.51 3.25
C VAL A 46 -4.11 -21.86 2.97
N ALA A 47 -5.12 -22.21 3.76
CA ALA A 47 -6.02 -23.31 3.46
C ALA A 47 -7.38 -22.79 2.99
N ILE A 48 -7.98 -23.54 2.07
CA ILE A 48 -9.25 -23.21 1.44
C ILE A 48 -10.18 -24.40 1.65
N ILE A 49 -11.28 -24.15 2.34
CA ILE A 49 -12.33 -25.13 2.58
C ILE A 49 -13.64 -24.55 2.06
N THR A 50 -14.44 -25.35 1.38
CA THR A 50 -15.84 -25.04 1.10
C THR A 50 -16.71 -26.02 1.85
N PHE A 51 -17.91 -25.64 2.26
CA PHE A 51 -18.75 -26.53 3.06
C PHE A 51 -20.23 -26.29 2.82
N ALA A 52 -20.98 -27.38 2.99
CA ALA A 52 -22.43 -27.39 3.12
C ALA A 52 -22.77 -28.51 4.12
N SER A 53 -23.36 -29.63 3.69
CA SER A 53 -23.54 -30.81 4.55
C SER A 53 -22.21 -31.47 4.94
N LYS A 54 -21.21 -31.39 4.06
CA LYS A 54 -19.85 -31.91 4.27
C LYS A 54 -18.80 -30.83 3.88
N PRO A 55 -17.62 -30.82 4.50
CA PRO A 55 -16.51 -29.99 4.06
C PRO A 55 -15.80 -30.60 2.84
N LYS A 56 -15.31 -29.74 1.96
CA LYS A 56 -14.41 -30.06 0.85
C LYS A 56 -13.15 -29.23 1.00
N ILE A 57 -12.01 -29.90 1.20
CA ILE A 57 -10.71 -29.26 1.27
C ILE A 57 -10.21 -29.03 -0.16
N ILE A 58 -10.12 -27.77 -0.56
CA ILE A 58 -9.60 -27.37 -1.87
C ILE A 58 -8.08 -27.19 -1.81
N MET A 59 -7.58 -26.74 -0.66
CA MET A 59 -6.16 -26.56 -0.38
C MET A 59 -5.89 -26.75 1.11
N SER A 60 -4.86 -27.54 1.44
CA SER A 60 -4.38 -27.78 2.80
C SER A 60 -3.08 -27.03 3.08
N VAL A 61 -2.89 -26.54 4.31
CA VAL A 61 -1.62 -25.93 4.77
C VAL A 61 -0.45 -26.92 4.89
N LEU A 62 -0.72 -28.21 4.67
CA LEU A 62 0.30 -29.27 4.59
C LEU A 62 1.02 -29.28 3.23
N GLU A 63 0.37 -28.71 2.20
CA GLU A 63 0.86 -28.65 0.83
C GLU A 63 1.72 -27.40 0.63
N ASP A 64 2.86 -27.52 -0.07
CA ASP A 64 3.77 -26.38 -0.27
C ASP A 64 3.13 -25.27 -1.10
N ARG A 65 2.23 -25.63 -2.03
CA ARG A 65 1.43 -24.67 -2.83
C ARG A 65 0.54 -23.76 -1.98
N SER A 66 0.29 -24.09 -0.71
CA SER A 66 -0.44 -23.21 0.22
C SER A 66 0.29 -21.89 0.52
N ARG A 67 1.58 -21.82 0.21
CA ARG A 67 2.42 -20.63 0.39
C ARG A 67 2.53 -19.76 -0.87
N ASP A 68 2.04 -20.26 -2.00
CA ASP A 68 2.08 -19.53 -3.27
C ASP A 68 0.75 -18.80 -3.50
N VAL A 69 0.81 -17.47 -3.52
CA VAL A 69 -0.38 -16.63 -3.72
C VAL A 69 -1.10 -16.90 -5.05
N THR A 70 -0.36 -17.28 -6.09
CA THR A 70 -0.91 -17.58 -7.42
C THR A 70 -1.70 -18.88 -7.38
N GLU A 71 -1.16 -19.91 -6.73
CA GLU A 71 -1.84 -21.19 -6.53
C GLU A 71 -3.09 -21.06 -5.65
N VAL A 72 -2.99 -20.26 -4.58
CA VAL A 72 -4.12 -19.91 -3.70
C VAL A 72 -5.21 -19.18 -4.49
N GLU A 73 -4.85 -18.16 -5.27
CA GLU A 73 -5.80 -17.42 -6.10
C GLU A 73 -6.45 -18.29 -7.19
N ASN A 74 -5.67 -19.14 -7.85
CA ASN A 74 -6.18 -20.06 -8.87
C ASN A 74 -7.15 -21.06 -8.25
N SER A 75 -6.80 -21.63 -7.09
CA SER A 75 -7.67 -22.55 -6.35
C SER A 75 -8.98 -21.88 -5.94
N LEU A 76 -8.95 -20.62 -5.47
CA LEU A 76 -10.16 -19.85 -5.16
C LEU A 76 -11.04 -19.57 -6.38
N ARG A 77 -10.43 -19.28 -7.56
CA ARG A 77 -11.18 -19.01 -8.80
C ARG A 77 -11.90 -20.25 -9.34
N ASN A 78 -11.34 -21.43 -9.07
CA ASN A 78 -11.85 -22.71 -9.59
C ASN A 78 -12.89 -23.37 -8.67
N ILE A 79 -13.25 -22.73 -7.55
CA ILE A 79 -14.32 -23.22 -6.67
C ILE A 79 -15.66 -23.15 -7.41
N ASN A 80 -16.41 -24.25 -7.39
CA ASN A 80 -17.75 -24.32 -7.95
C ASN A 80 -18.79 -24.51 -6.85
N TYR A 81 -19.83 -23.68 -6.84
CA TYR A 81 -20.95 -23.80 -5.90
C TYR A 81 -21.65 -25.16 -6.00
N LYS A 82 -21.73 -25.73 -7.22
CA LYS A 82 -22.36 -27.04 -7.46
C LYS A 82 -21.60 -28.21 -6.87
N ASP A 83 -20.37 -28.02 -6.40
CA ASP A 83 -19.62 -29.08 -5.71
C ASP A 83 -20.35 -29.62 -4.46
N HIS A 84 -21.32 -28.86 -3.94
CA HIS A 84 -22.14 -29.21 -2.78
C HIS A 84 -23.62 -29.53 -3.14
N GLU A 85 -23.94 -29.76 -4.43
CA GLU A 85 -25.33 -29.97 -4.87
C GLU A 85 -26.00 -31.21 -4.24
N ASN A 86 -25.21 -32.23 -3.93
CA ASN A 86 -25.68 -33.48 -3.31
C ASN A 86 -25.81 -33.39 -1.77
N GLY A 87 -25.55 -32.23 -1.18
CA GLY A 87 -25.57 -32.05 0.28
C GLY A 87 -25.59 -30.58 0.64
N THR A 88 -26.76 -29.95 0.53
CA THR A 88 -26.97 -28.50 0.65
C THR A 88 -27.27 -28.02 2.07
N GLY A 89 -27.14 -28.88 3.07
CA GLY A 89 -27.24 -28.49 4.48
C GLY A 89 -26.14 -27.51 4.89
N THR A 90 -26.14 -27.07 6.14
CA THR A 90 -25.12 -26.14 6.67
C THR A 90 -24.54 -26.74 7.95
N ASN A 91 -23.41 -27.43 7.79
CA ASN A 91 -22.69 -28.12 8.86
C ASN A 91 -21.42 -27.35 9.25
N ILE A 92 -21.57 -26.34 10.09
CA ILE A 92 -20.42 -25.52 10.53
C ILE A 92 -19.47 -26.32 11.43
N TYR A 93 -20.00 -27.26 12.23
CA TYR A 93 -19.20 -28.15 13.07
C TYR A 93 -18.18 -28.95 12.25
N GLU A 94 -18.62 -29.70 11.23
CA GLU A 94 -17.73 -30.53 10.41
C GLU A 94 -16.71 -29.68 9.63
N ALA A 95 -17.11 -28.48 9.21
CA ALA A 95 -16.23 -27.49 8.61
C ALA A 95 -15.05 -27.13 9.52
N LEU A 96 -15.33 -26.76 10.77
CA LEU A 96 -14.29 -26.44 11.76
C LEU A 96 -13.53 -27.69 12.23
N HIS A 97 -14.20 -28.84 12.27
CA HIS A 97 -13.54 -30.11 12.59
C HIS A 97 -12.50 -30.51 11.52
N ALA A 98 -12.75 -30.21 10.24
CA ALA A 98 -11.74 -30.38 9.19
C ALA A 98 -10.51 -29.49 9.40
N VAL A 99 -10.69 -28.27 9.93
CA VAL A 99 -9.58 -27.38 10.33
C VAL A 99 -8.80 -27.98 11.50
N TYR A 100 -9.50 -28.47 12.53
CA TYR A 100 -8.89 -29.17 13.66
C TYR A 100 -8.04 -30.37 13.22
N ILE A 101 -8.57 -31.23 12.34
CA ILE A 101 -7.82 -32.38 11.79
C ILE A 101 -6.57 -31.90 11.06
N MET A 102 -6.68 -30.84 10.27
CA MET A 102 -5.54 -30.30 9.52
C MET A 102 -4.45 -29.74 10.45
N MET A 103 -4.83 -29.06 11.53
CA MET A 103 -3.91 -28.62 12.59
C MET A 103 -3.23 -29.81 13.27
N ASN A 104 -4.00 -30.84 13.64
CA ASN A 104 -3.47 -32.04 14.28
C ASN A 104 -2.49 -32.79 13.37
N ASN A 105 -2.81 -32.95 12.08
CA ASN A 105 -1.93 -33.58 11.10
C ASN A 105 -0.63 -32.78 10.90
N GLN A 106 -0.72 -31.46 10.98
CA GLN A 106 0.44 -30.59 10.85
C GLN A 106 1.36 -30.67 12.07
N MET A 107 0.77 -30.66 13.28
CA MET A 107 1.50 -30.82 14.54
C MET A 107 2.24 -32.15 14.60
N ASN A 108 1.61 -33.23 14.14
CA ASN A 108 2.15 -34.59 14.17
C ASN A 108 3.00 -34.95 12.92
N ARG A 109 3.40 -33.98 12.10
CA ARG A 109 4.22 -34.25 10.91
C ARG A 109 5.61 -34.74 11.35
N PRO A 110 6.21 -35.79 10.74
CA PRO A 110 7.45 -36.42 11.22
C PRO A 110 8.67 -35.48 11.39
N HIS A 111 8.67 -34.34 10.69
CA HIS A 111 9.75 -33.35 10.74
C HIS A 111 9.30 -32.01 11.36
N MET A 112 8.14 -31.96 11.99
CA MET A 112 7.68 -30.74 12.67
C MET A 112 8.46 -30.57 13.98
N ASN A 113 9.29 -29.54 14.04
CA ASN A 113 9.94 -29.13 15.27
C ASN A 113 8.86 -28.58 16.25
N PRO A 114 8.79 -29.07 17.50
CA PRO A 114 7.86 -28.54 18.50
C PRO A 114 7.96 -27.03 18.69
N GLY A 115 9.18 -26.46 18.67
CA GLY A 115 9.39 -25.02 18.75
C GLY A 115 8.76 -24.27 17.56
N ALA A 116 8.98 -24.78 16.35
CA ALA A 116 8.42 -24.20 15.13
C ALA A 116 6.89 -24.26 15.11
N TRP A 117 6.26 -25.31 15.66
CA TRP A 117 4.80 -25.38 15.83
C TRP A 117 4.28 -24.33 16.81
N GLN A 118 4.95 -24.15 17.96
CA GLN A 118 4.52 -23.22 19.00
C GLN A 118 4.57 -21.75 18.56
N GLU A 119 5.37 -21.42 17.54
CA GLU A 119 5.46 -20.09 16.93
C GLU A 119 4.33 -19.78 15.93
N ILE A 120 3.58 -20.78 15.45
CA ILE A 120 2.56 -20.57 14.42
C ILE A 120 1.31 -19.92 15.01
N ARG A 121 0.94 -18.77 14.46
CA ARG A 121 -0.35 -18.10 14.73
C ARG A 121 -1.39 -18.54 13.70
N HIS A 122 -2.62 -18.75 14.15
CA HIS A 122 -3.72 -19.29 13.35
C HIS A 122 -4.88 -18.29 13.29
N ALA A 123 -5.31 -17.89 12.09
CA ALA A 123 -6.48 -17.03 11.90
C ALA A 123 -7.53 -17.74 11.03
N ILE A 124 -8.69 -18.06 11.58
CA ILE A 124 -9.79 -18.72 10.89
C ILE A 124 -10.81 -17.67 10.44
N ILE A 125 -11.13 -17.62 9.15
CA ILE A 125 -12.14 -16.72 8.60
C ILE A 125 -13.28 -17.53 7.98
N LEU A 126 -14.43 -17.48 8.62
CA LEU A 126 -15.66 -18.15 8.22
C LEU A 126 -16.59 -17.15 7.53
N LEU A 127 -16.81 -17.32 6.23
CA LEU A 127 -17.83 -16.58 5.48
C LEU A 127 -19.14 -17.38 5.48
N THR A 128 -20.12 -16.96 6.27
CA THR A 128 -21.37 -17.71 6.47
C THR A 128 -22.54 -16.79 6.82
N ASP A 129 -23.77 -17.26 6.60
CA ASP A 129 -24.97 -16.61 7.13
C ASP A 129 -25.28 -17.01 8.59
N GLY A 130 -24.47 -17.88 9.19
CA GLY A 130 -24.60 -18.31 10.59
C GLY A 130 -25.71 -19.32 10.84
N LYS A 131 -26.36 -19.84 9.79
CA LYS A 131 -27.53 -20.75 9.96
C LYS A 131 -27.10 -22.22 9.97
N SER A 132 -26.33 -22.62 10.98
CA SER A 132 -26.00 -24.04 11.18
C SER A 132 -27.28 -24.83 11.45
N ASN A 133 -27.48 -25.94 10.73
CA ASN A 133 -28.70 -26.76 10.86
C ASN A 133 -28.42 -28.26 10.97
N MET A 134 -27.14 -28.67 11.02
CA MET A 134 -26.73 -30.05 11.20
C MET A 134 -25.32 -30.16 11.78
N GLY A 135 -24.94 -31.36 12.25
CA GLY A 135 -23.60 -31.65 12.77
C GLY A 135 -23.36 -31.25 14.23
N GLY A 136 -24.37 -30.75 14.93
CA GLY A 136 -24.25 -30.35 16.34
C GLY A 136 -23.69 -28.93 16.51
N SER A 137 -23.26 -28.60 17.73
CA SER A 137 -22.80 -27.25 18.06
C SER A 137 -21.39 -26.98 17.51
N PRO A 138 -21.20 -25.94 16.68
CA PRO A 138 -19.87 -25.55 16.19
C PRO A 138 -18.88 -25.19 17.31
N LYS A 139 -19.39 -24.78 18.47
CA LYS A 139 -18.58 -24.46 19.65
C LYS A 139 -17.68 -25.63 20.07
N VAL A 140 -18.16 -26.87 19.94
CA VAL A 140 -17.37 -28.06 20.29
C VAL A 140 -16.11 -28.16 19.41
N ALA A 141 -16.24 -27.91 18.11
CA ALA A 141 -15.09 -27.90 17.21
C ALA A 141 -14.12 -26.73 17.52
N VAL A 142 -14.64 -25.56 17.88
CA VAL A 142 -13.82 -24.42 18.34
C VAL A 142 -13.03 -24.77 19.60
N ASP A 143 -13.65 -25.46 20.56
CA ASP A 143 -13.00 -25.85 21.80
C ASP A 143 -11.90 -26.90 21.55
N ASN A 144 -12.12 -27.86 20.64
CA ASN A 144 -11.08 -28.80 20.19
C ASN A 144 -9.88 -28.08 19.52
N ILE A 145 -10.15 -27.03 18.71
CA ILE A 145 -9.10 -26.19 18.11
C ILE A 145 -8.30 -25.45 19.19
N LYS A 146 -8.97 -24.90 20.21
CA LYS A 146 -8.27 -24.24 21.33
C LYS A 146 -7.41 -25.21 22.11
N GLU A 147 -7.87 -26.44 22.29
CA GLU A 147 -7.14 -27.49 23.00
C GLU A 147 -5.86 -27.88 22.27
N VAL A 148 -5.92 -28.21 20.97
CA VAL A 148 -4.73 -28.59 20.19
C VAL A 148 -3.70 -27.45 20.08
N LEU A 149 -4.16 -26.20 20.12
CA LEU A 149 -3.29 -25.00 20.09
C LEU A 149 -2.83 -24.55 21.49
N ASN A 150 -3.29 -25.20 22.56
CA ASN A 150 -3.05 -24.82 23.96
C ASN A 150 -3.36 -23.33 24.22
N ILE A 151 -4.56 -22.87 23.82
CA ILE A 151 -4.97 -21.48 23.98
C ILE A 151 -5.31 -21.20 25.45
N ASN A 152 -4.58 -20.26 26.04
CA ASN A 152 -4.75 -19.76 27.39
C ASN A 152 -4.50 -18.24 27.42
N GLN A 153 -4.54 -17.61 28.60
CA GLN A 153 -4.34 -16.15 28.73
C GLN A 153 -3.03 -15.66 28.11
N LYS A 154 -1.94 -16.46 28.15
CA LYS A 154 -0.63 -16.12 27.59
C LYS A 154 -0.52 -16.42 26.09
N ARG A 155 -1.41 -17.24 25.55
CA ARG A 155 -1.41 -17.67 24.14
C ARG A 155 -2.65 -17.21 23.37
N LYS A 156 -3.37 -16.21 23.89
CA LYS A 156 -4.59 -15.66 23.24
C LYS A 156 -4.34 -15.15 21.82
N ASP A 157 -3.12 -14.68 21.52
CA ASP A 157 -2.76 -14.10 20.21
C ASP A 157 -2.38 -15.16 19.15
N TYR A 158 -2.45 -16.45 19.50
CA TYR A 158 -2.13 -17.55 18.58
C TYR A 158 -3.36 -18.12 17.85
N LEU A 159 -4.56 -17.68 18.23
CA LEU A 159 -5.81 -18.04 17.58
C LEU A 159 -6.73 -16.83 17.46
N ASP A 160 -7.18 -16.56 16.24
CA ASP A 160 -8.27 -15.64 15.93
C ASP A 160 -9.29 -16.38 15.08
N ILE A 161 -10.57 -16.24 15.41
CA ILE A 161 -11.69 -16.81 14.65
C ILE A 161 -12.62 -15.66 14.30
N TYR A 162 -12.73 -15.36 13.01
CA TYR A 162 -13.60 -14.35 12.44
C TYR A 162 -14.80 -15.01 11.77
N ALA A 163 -16.01 -14.55 12.11
CA ALA A 163 -17.25 -15.02 11.51
C ALA A 163 -17.94 -13.84 10.80
N ILE A 164 -18.05 -13.91 9.49
CA ILE A 164 -18.46 -12.77 8.66
C ILE A 164 -19.63 -13.16 7.75
N GLY A 165 -20.76 -12.48 7.92
CA GLY A 165 -21.85 -12.49 6.95
C GLY A 165 -21.65 -11.37 5.92
N VAL A 166 -21.67 -11.70 4.63
CA VAL A 166 -21.51 -10.72 3.53
C VAL A 166 -22.71 -10.81 2.58
N GLY A 167 -23.28 -9.67 2.21
CA GLY A 167 -24.37 -9.55 1.24
C GLY A 167 -25.74 -9.27 1.87
N SER A 168 -26.80 -9.43 1.07
CA SER A 168 -28.21 -9.28 1.47
C SER A 168 -28.77 -10.51 2.22
N LEU A 169 -27.89 -11.36 2.73
CA LEU A 169 -28.28 -12.58 3.43
C LEU A 169 -28.99 -12.22 4.73
N HIS A 170 -30.05 -12.96 5.05
CA HIS A 170 -30.64 -12.91 6.38
C HIS A 170 -29.72 -13.69 7.32
N VAL A 171 -28.89 -12.96 8.07
CA VAL A 171 -27.80 -13.51 8.86
C VAL A 171 -28.24 -13.78 10.30
N ASP A 172 -27.88 -14.95 10.84
CA ASP A 172 -28.01 -15.23 12.27
C ASP A 172 -26.84 -14.59 13.03
N TRP A 173 -27.10 -13.41 13.58
CA TRP A 173 -26.10 -12.67 14.37
C TRP A 173 -25.68 -13.42 15.64
N LYS A 174 -26.59 -14.15 16.28
CA LYS A 174 -26.30 -14.84 17.54
C LYS A 174 -25.25 -15.92 17.29
N GLU A 175 -25.41 -16.70 16.23
CA GLU A 175 -24.44 -17.74 15.88
C GLU A 175 -23.11 -17.16 15.42
N LEU A 176 -23.10 -16.14 14.55
CA LEU A 176 -21.86 -15.46 14.15
C LEU A 176 -21.09 -14.91 15.36
N ASN A 177 -21.80 -14.24 16.27
CA ASN A 177 -21.20 -13.71 17.48
C ASN A 177 -20.67 -14.83 18.40
N ASN A 178 -21.33 -16.00 18.47
CA ASN A 178 -20.84 -17.12 19.26
C ASN A 178 -19.58 -17.76 18.66
N LEU A 179 -19.46 -17.79 17.33
CA LEU A 179 -18.31 -18.33 16.60
C LEU A 179 -17.08 -17.41 16.67
N GLY A 180 -17.31 -16.10 16.59
CA GLY A 180 -16.25 -15.10 16.65
C GLY A 180 -15.49 -15.12 17.99
N SER A 181 -14.18 -14.92 17.94
CA SER A 181 -13.35 -14.81 19.15
C SER A 181 -13.81 -13.69 20.07
N LYS A 182 -13.50 -13.83 21.37
CA LYS A 182 -13.82 -12.87 22.42
C LYS A 182 -12.53 -12.31 22.98
N LYS A 183 -12.12 -11.15 22.46
CA LYS A 183 -10.92 -10.42 22.88
C LYS A 183 -11.29 -8.98 23.20
N ASP A 184 -10.73 -8.45 24.28
CA ASP A 184 -11.01 -7.08 24.72
C ASP A 184 -10.54 -6.08 23.66
N GLY A 185 -11.42 -5.15 23.28
CA GLY A 185 -11.11 -4.10 22.30
C GLY A 185 -11.18 -4.53 20.83
N GLU A 186 -11.47 -5.80 20.54
CA GLU A 186 -11.52 -6.33 19.17
C GLU A 186 -12.91 -6.87 18.81
N ARG A 187 -13.23 -6.84 17.51
CA ARG A 187 -14.45 -7.43 16.96
C ARG A 187 -14.10 -8.58 16.03
N HIS A 188 -14.74 -9.71 16.24
CA HIS A 188 -14.53 -10.92 15.43
C HIS A 188 -15.80 -11.42 14.72
N ALA A 189 -16.92 -10.70 14.86
CA ALA A 189 -18.17 -11.00 14.17
C ALA A 189 -18.69 -9.76 13.42
N PHE A 190 -19.04 -9.95 12.14
CA PHE A 190 -19.39 -8.85 11.23
C PHE A 190 -20.56 -9.23 10.33
N ILE A 191 -21.43 -8.25 10.05
CA ILE A 191 -22.44 -8.30 8.99
C ILE A 191 -22.14 -7.15 8.04
N LEU A 192 -21.85 -7.48 6.79
CA LEU A 192 -21.34 -6.55 5.79
C LEU A 192 -22.22 -6.58 4.55
N LYS A 193 -22.50 -5.39 4.01
CA LYS A 193 -23.42 -5.23 2.87
C LYS A 193 -22.84 -5.83 1.58
N ASP A 194 -21.54 -5.69 1.36
CA ASP A 194 -20.87 -6.02 0.11
C ASP A 194 -19.37 -6.32 0.31
N VAL A 195 -18.70 -6.65 -0.79
CA VAL A 195 -17.27 -6.96 -0.82
C VAL A 195 -16.41 -5.71 -0.55
N GLN A 196 -16.90 -4.49 -0.82
CA GLN A 196 -16.15 -3.28 -0.47
C GLN A 196 -16.07 -3.11 1.05
N ALA A 197 -17.19 -3.30 1.76
CA ALA A 197 -17.23 -3.30 3.22
C ALA A 197 -16.34 -4.40 3.82
N LEU A 198 -16.31 -5.59 3.19
CA LEU A 198 -15.38 -6.67 3.56
C LEU A 198 -13.93 -6.22 3.50
N SER A 199 -13.52 -5.58 2.39
CA SER A 199 -12.16 -5.06 2.26
C SER A 199 -11.79 -4.08 3.36
N GLN A 200 -12.72 -3.21 3.79
CA GLN A 200 -12.47 -2.25 4.88
C GLN A 200 -12.28 -2.95 6.22
N VAL A 201 -13.09 -3.96 6.53
CA VAL A 201 -12.97 -4.72 7.79
C VAL A 201 -11.65 -5.49 7.84
N PHE A 202 -11.22 -6.10 6.73
CA PHE A 202 -9.94 -6.82 6.69
C PHE A 202 -8.75 -5.93 7.06
N GLU A 203 -8.74 -4.66 6.67
CA GLU A 203 -7.69 -3.72 7.09
C GLU A 203 -7.67 -3.48 8.61
N HIS A 204 -8.83 -3.54 9.26
CA HIS A 204 -8.93 -3.44 10.72
C HIS A 204 -8.62 -4.75 11.45
N MET A 205 -8.73 -5.91 10.78
CA MET A 205 -8.34 -7.22 11.34
C MET A 205 -6.82 -7.42 11.37
N LEU A 206 -6.08 -6.69 10.55
CA LEU A 206 -4.63 -6.81 10.44
C LEU A 206 -3.96 -5.91 11.48
N ASP A 207 -3.46 -6.50 12.58
CA ASP A 207 -2.59 -5.78 13.49
C ASP A 207 -1.19 -5.61 12.87
N VAL A 208 -1.00 -4.49 12.19
CA VAL A 208 0.28 -4.07 11.60
C VAL A 208 1.13 -3.24 12.56
N SER A 209 0.70 -3.04 13.81
CA SER A 209 1.44 -2.23 14.80
C SER A 209 2.78 -2.89 15.16
N GLN A 210 2.82 -4.23 15.15
CA GLN A 210 4.02 -5.02 15.46
C GLN A 210 5.02 -5.10 14.30
N LEU A 211 4.63 -4.67 13.09
CA LEU A 211 5.50 -4.67 11.92
C LEU A 211 6.48 -3.49 12.02
N THR A 212 7.62 -3.68 12.66
CA THR A 212 8.64 -2.62 12.86
C THR A 212 9.77 -2.65 11.84
N ASP A 213 9.75 -3.61 10.91
CA ASP A 213 10.69 -3.67 9.80
C ASP A 213 10.43 -2.54 8.79
N PRO A 214 11.47 -2.03 8.09
CA PRO A 214 11.37 -0.97 7.10
C PRO A 214 10.80 -1.46 5.75
N ILE A 215 9.72 -2.24 5.80
CA ILE A 215 9.01 -2.70 4.60
C ILE A 215 8.38 -1.48 3.91
N CYS A 216 8.69 -1.31 2.62
CA CYS A 216 8.30 -0.12 1.87
C CYS A 216 6.83 -0.13 1.43
N GLY A 217 6.25 1.03 1.15
CA GLY A 217 4.98 1.16 0.43
C GLY A 217 3.80 0.48 1.10
N VAL A 218 3.81 0.35 2.43
CA VAL A 218 2.67 -0.12 3.23
C VAL A 218 1.96 1.10 3.79
N GLY A 219 0.65 1.17 3.63
CA GLY A 219 -0.20 2.22 4.20
C GLY A 219 -1.61 1.68 4.47
N ASN A 220 -2.34 2.33 5.37
CA ASN A 220 -3.69 1.93 5.75
C ASN A 220 -4.70 2.34 4.65
N MET A 221 -5.50 1.40 4.16
CA MET A 221 -6.50 1.68 3.12
C MET A 221 -7.90 1.98 3.66
N SER A 222 -8.07 1.97 4.99
CA SER A 222 -9.33 2.33 5.64
C SER A 222 -9.63 3.82 5.45
N ALA A 223 -10.90 4.14 5.13
CA ALA A 223 -11.37 5.52 5.09
C ALA A 223 -11.36 6.18 6.49
N ASN A 224 -11.40 5.37 7.55
CA ASN A 224 -11.39 5.83 8.94
C ASN A 224 -9.98 6.02 9.50
N ALA A 225 -8.95 5.60 8.78
CA ALA A 225 -7.57 5.82 9.18
C ALA A 225 -7.18 7.30 9.03
N SER A 226 -6.27 7.76 9.88
CA SER A 226 -5.73 9.12 9.77
C SER A 226 -5.01 9.32 8.44
N ALA A 227 -4.90 10.58 7.99
CA ALA A 227 -4.16 10.93 6.77
C ALA A 227 -2.72 10.37 6.77
N GLN A 228 -2.06 10.42 7.93
CA GLN A 228 -0.70 9.92 8.09
C GLN A 228 -0.63 8.38 8.02
N GLU A 229 -1.57 7.65 8.60
CA GLU A 229 -1.61 6.18 8.48
C GLU A 229 -1.87 5.72 7.04
N ARG A 230 -2.63 6.50 6.28
CA ARG A 230 -2.90 6.24 4.85
C ARG A 230 -1.67 6.50 3.97
N THR A 231 -0.78 7.40 4.39
CA THR A 231 0.43 7.80 3.66
C THR A 231 1.65 7.94 4.58
N PRO A 232 2.12 6.86 5.24
CA PRO A 232 3.10 6.94 6.32
C PRO A 232 4.52 7.33 5.87
N TRP A 233 4.78 7.38 4.57
CA TRP A 233 6.00 7.94 4.01
C TRP A 233 5.98 9.46 3.97
N HIS A 234 4.82 10.09 4.05
CA HIS A 234 4.66 11.53 3.89
C HIS A 234 5.34 12.27 5.04
N VAL A 235 6.14 13.27 4.67
CA VAL A 235 6.82 14.16 5.63
C VAL A 235 6.61 15.62 5.26
N THR A 236 6.65 16.49 6.27
CA THR A 236 6.63 17.95 6.07
C THR A 236 8.03 18.50 6.28
N ILE A 237 8.52 19.30 5.33
CA ILE A 237 9.84 19.93 5.40
C ILE A 237 9.64 21.42 5.69
N LYS A 238 10.35 21.92 6.71
CA LYS A 238 10.31 23.31 7.14
C LYS A 238 11.69 23.94 6.96
N PRO A 239 11.99 24.58 5.81
CA PRO A 239 13.12 25.48 5.70
C PRO A 239 12.73 26.79 6.39
N LYS A 240 13.50 27.25 7.41
CA LYS A 240 13.12 28.36 8.30
C LYS A 240 12.59 29.64 7.60
N SER A 241 13.11 29.97 6.43
CA SER A 241 12.81 31.20 5.68
C SER A 241 11.97 30.98 4.41
N GLN A 242 11.48 29.77 4.16
CA GLN A 242 10.70 29.45 2.96
C GLN A 242 9.34 28.84 3.28
N GLU A 243 8.48 28.81 2.25
CA GLU A 243 7.25 28.02 2.27
C GLU A 243 7.57 26.56 2.59
N THR A 244 6.70 25.91 3.36
CA THR A 244 6.88 24.50 3.71
C THR A 244 6.86 23.64 2.44
N CYS A 245 7.75 22.67 2.33
CA CYS A 245 7.69 21.63 1.31
C CYS A 245 7.18 20.31 1.89
N ARG A 246 7.04 19.31 1.03
CA ARG A 246 6.78 17.92 1.40
C ARG A 246 7.93 17.03 0.94
N GLY A 247 7.92 15.79 1.39
CA GLY A 247 8.87 14.78 0.99
C GLY A 247 8.31 13.38 1.24
N ALA A 248 9.12 12.38 0.93
CA ALA A 248 8.81 10.99 1.23
C ALA A 248 9.98 10.32 1.94
N LEU A 249 9.71 9.61 3.03
CA LEU A 249 10.65 8.63 3.57
C LEU A 249 10.87 7.54 2.53
N ILE A 250 12.14 7.26 2.23
CA ILE A 250 12.56 6.20 1.30
C ILE A 250 13.40 5.12 1.98
N SER A 251 13.86 5.39 3.21
CA SER A 251 14.44 4.43 4.14
C SER A 251 14.13 4.83 5.58
N ASP A 252 14.77 4.20 6.56
CA ASP A 252 14.64 4.59 7.98
C ASP A 252 15.36 5.89 8.34
N GLN A 253 16.17 6.47 7.44
CA GLN A 253 16.95 7.67 7.72
C GLN A 253 17.00 8.67 6.56
N TRP A 254 16.48 8.31 5.38
CA TRP A 254 16.55 9.16 4.19
C TRP A 254 15.18 9.60 3.70
N VAL A 255 15.09 10.89 3.35
CA VAL A 255 13.92 11.53 2.75
C VAL A 255 14.26 12.03 1.35
N LEU A 256 13.38 11.75 0.41
CA LEU A 256 13.41 12.27 -0.95
C LEU A 256 12.47 13.47 -1.10
N THR A 257 12.95 14.54 -1.76
CA THR A 257 12.18 15.79 -1.97
C THR A 257 12.72 16.57 -3.19
N ALA A 258 12.18 17.76 -3.44
CA ALA A 258 12.58 18.65 -4.52
C ALA A 258 13.76 19.55 -4.11
N ALA A 259 14.63 19.87 -5.07
CA ALA A 259 15.80 20.74 -4.85
C ALA A 259 15.41 22.20 -4.64
N HIS A 260 14.39 22.69 -5.37
CA HIS A 260 13.99 24.10 -5.33
C HIS A 260 13.52 24.56 -3.95
N CYS A 261 13.09 23.64 -3.09
CA CYS A 261 12.73 23.88 -1.69
C CYS A 261 13.86 24.49 -0.84
N PHE A 262 15.12 24.41 -1.31
CA PHE A 262 16.31 24.84 -0.57
C PHE A 262 17.02 26.04 -1.18
N ARG A 263 16.49 26.62 -2.26
CA ARG A 263 17.14 27.64 -3.10
C ARG A 263 17.59 28.91 -2.36
N ASN A 264 16.89 29.34 -1.31
CA ASN A 264 17.18 30.58 -0.55
C ASN A 264 17.33 30.33 0.96
N ALA A 265 17.65 29.11 1.38
CA ALA A 265 17.72 28.77 2.79
C ALA A 265 19.17 28.89 3.29
N GLU A 266 19.48 30.02 3.93
CA GLU A 266 20.85 30.44 4.28
C GLU A 266 21.53 29.58 5.37
N ASP A 267 20.76 28.78 6.12
CA ASP A 267 21.30 27.92 7.17
C ASP A 267 20.62 26.54 7.20
N ARG A 268 21.39 25.52 6.82
CA ARG A 268 20.97 24.10 6.82
C ARG A 268 20.67 23.60 8.23
N THR A 269 21.29 24.15 9.27
CA THR A 269 21.08 23.73 10.67
C THR A 269 19.67 24.05 11.18
N LEU A 270 18.95 24.92 10.48
CA LEU A 270 17.61 25.37 10.82
C LEU A 270 16.52 24.57 10.11
N TRP A 271 16.88 23.69 9.18
CA TRP A 271 15.91 22.85 8.48
C TRP A 271 15.39 21.77 9.41
N ARG A 272 14.08 21.52 9.36
CA ARG A 272 13.41 20.47 10.13
C ARG A 272 12.58 19.61 9.20
N VAL A 273 12.56 18.30 9.48
CA VAL A 273 11.65 17.36 8.85
C VAL A 273 10.69 16.83 9.91
N SER A 274 9.39 17.01 9.69
CA SER A 274 8.33 16.45 10.53
C SER A 274 7.89 15.13 9.93
N VAL A 275 8.12 14.03 10.66
CA VAL A 275 7.74 12.67 10.28
C VAL A 275 6.56 12.22 11.14
N GLY A 276 5.64 11.42 10.60
CA GLY A 276 4.53 10.88 11.39
C GLY A 276 4.98 10.11 12.62
N ASP A 277 4.30 10.28 13.75
CA ASP A 277 4.60 9.55 14.99
C ASP A 277 3.30 9.33 15.79
N PRO A 278 3.00 8.09 16.22
CA PRO A 278 1.76 7.79 16.95
C PRO A 278 1.69 8.43 18.35
N ASN A 279 2.82 8.83 18.95
CA ASN A 279 2.88 9.33 20.33
C ASN A 279 3.01 10.85 20.44
N PHE A 280 3.55 11.53 19.42
CA PHE A 280 3.89 12.96 19.49
C PHE A 280 2.90 13.85 18.73
N GLN A 281 1.65 13.97 19.18
CA GLN A 281 0.61 14.78 18.48
C GLN A 281 0.50 14.44 16.97
N GLY A 282 0.81 13.21 16.58
CA GLY A 282 0.82 12.75 15.19
C GLY A 282 2.12 12.97 14.42
N SER A 283 3.13 13.69 14.95
CA SER A 283 4.43 13.86 14.27
C SER A 283 5.62 14.19 15.18
N LYS A 284 6.80 13.70 14.82
CA LYS A 284 8.09 14.01 15.46
C LYS A 284 8.99 14.79 14.51
N GLU A 285 9.64 15.85 15.03
CA GLU A 285 10.62 16.62 14.27
C GLU A 285 12.02 15.98 14.32
N PHE A 286 12.70 16.00 13.18
CA PHE A 286 14.06 15.52 12.98
C PHE A 286 14.94 16.64 12.41
N GLN A 287 16.18 16.69 12.88
CA GLN A 287 17.23 17.51 12.28
C GLN A 287 17.86 16.76 11.10
N ILE A 288 18.43 17.54 10.17
CA ILE A 288 19.07 17.04 8.97
C ILE A 288 20.58 16.99 9.23
N GLU A 289 21.18 15.81 9.06
CA GLU A 289 22.63 15.59 9.12
C GLU A 289 23.28 16.03 7.81
N GLU A 290 22.67 15.66 6.69
CA GLU A 290 23.21 15.91 5.35
C GLU A 290 22.07 16.21 4.37
N ALA A 291 22.31 17.16 3.47
CA ALA A 291 21.42 17.46 2.37
C ALA A 291 22.20 17.37 1.05
N VAL A 292 21.81 16.42 0.21
CA VAL A 292 22.38 16.17 -1.11
C VAL A 292 21.42 16.73 -2.15
N ILE A 293 21.73 17.92 -2.65
CA ILE A 293 20.97 18.56 -3.73
C ILE A 293 21.62 18.17 -5.05
N SER A 294 20.82 17.83 -6.07
CA SER A 294 21.37 17.48 -7.38
C SER A 294 22.25 18.61 -7.93
N PRO A 295 23.49 18.32 -8.37
CA PRO A 295 24.40 19.34 -8.89
C PRO A 295 23.93 19.95 -10.22
N GLY A 296 23.05 19.25 -10.96
CA GLY A 296 22.43 19.77 -12.19
C GLY A 296 21.33 20.80 -11.92
N PHE A 297 20.83 20.90 -10.69
CA PHE A 297 19.73 21.80 -10.38
C PHE A 297 20.20 23.26 -10.38
N ASN A 298 19.70 24.03 -11.36
CA ASN A 298 19.82 25.47 -11.36
C ASN A 298 18.57 26.08 -12.01
N VAL A 299 17.69 26.61 -11.15
CA VAL A 299 16.43 27.24 -11.55
C VAL A 299 16.61 28.39 -12.55
N PHE A 300 17.76 29.04 -12.57
CA PHE A 300 18.02 30.21 -13.41
C PHE A 300 18.94 29.92 -14.60
N SER A 301 19.28 28.65 -14.83
CA SER A 301 20.20 28.21 -15.88
C SER A 301 19.82 28.72 -17.28
N LYS A 302 18.51 28.86 -17.56
CA LYS A 302 17.99 29.35 -18.86
C LYS A 302 17.44 30.78 -18.81
N LYS A 303 17.73 31.54 -17.75
CA LYS A 303 17.22 32.92 -17.60
C LYS A 303 17.65 33.85 -18.74
N SER A 304 18.88 33.69 -19.24
CA SER A 304 19.40 34.44 -20.40
C SER A 304 18.67 34.13 -21.71
N GLN A 305 17.98 33.00 -21.80
CA GLN A 305 17.20 32.57 -22.97
C GLN A 305 15.72 33.00 -22.86
N GLY A 306 15.37 33.82 -21.86
CA GLY A 306 14.00 34.26 -21.62
C GLY A 306 13.12 33.23 -20.90
N ILE A 307 13.71 32.18 -20.30
CA ILE A 307 13.02 31.21 -19.46
C ILE A 307 13.29 31.58 -17.99
N PRO A 308 12.33 32.18 -17.27
CA PRO A 308 12.61 32.74 -15.94
C PRO A 308 12.98 31.69 -14.90
N GLU A 309 12.38 30.50 -14.99
CA GLU A 309 12.63 29.37 -14.10
C GLU A 309 12.69 28.05 -14.89
N PHE A 310 13.71 27.22 -14.62
CA PHE A 310 13.95 25.92 -15.23
C PHE A 310 14.17 24.85 -14.17
N TYR A 311 13.29 23.86 -14.12
CA TYR A 311 13.24 22.88 -13.02
C TYR A 311 13.94 21.55 -13.35
N GLY A 312 14.89 21.55 -14.29
CA GLY A 312 15.70 20.34 -14.57
C GLY A 312 16.50 19.91 -13.35
N ASP A 313 16.61 18.60 -13.15
CA ASP A 313 17.29 17.98 -12.01
C ASP A 313 16.76 18.42 -10.63
N ASP A 314 15.48 18.79 -10.53
CA ASP A 314 14.84 19.28 -9.29
C ASP A 314 14.59 18.16 -8.26
N ILE A 315 15.68 17.60 -7.72
CA ILE A 315 15.69 16.49 -6.76
C ILE A 315 16.72 16.74 -5.65
N ALA A 316 16.36 16.35 -4.42
CA ALA A 316 17.25 16.39 -3.28
C ALA A 316 16.98 15.23 -2.32
N LEU A 317 18.03 14.78 -1.65
CA LEU A 317 18.00 13.78 -0.58
C LEU A 317 18.39 14.43 0.74
N LEU A 318 17.66 14.10 1.80
CA LEU A 318 17.94 14.56 3.16
C LEU A 318 18.19 13.35 4.05
N LYS A 319 19.37 13.30 4.66
CA LYS A 319 19.71 12.33 5.70
C LYS A 319 19.35 12.91 7.06
N LEU A 320 18.52 12.19 7.80
CA LEU A 320 18.12 12.57 9.16
C LEU A 320 19.24 12.22 10.15
N THR A 321 19.40 13.04 11.19
CA THR A 321 20.37 12.82 12.28
C THR A 321 20.11 11.55 13.10
N GLN A 322 18.88 11.03 13.07
CA GLN A 322 18.49 9.81 13.77
C GLN A 322 17.60 8.96 12.87
N LYS A 323 17.73 7.64 13.02
CA LYS A 323 16.81 6.69 12.39
C LYS A 323 15.38 6.89 12.93
N VAL A 324 14.44 6.91 12.01
CA VAL A 324 13.00 6.89 12.26
C VAL A 324 12.62 5.49 12.72
N LYS A 325 11.86 5.42 13.82
CA LYS A 325 11.27 4.17 14.28
C LYS A 325 10.04 3.86 13.42
N MET A 326 10.06 2.75 12.70
CA MET A 326 8.93 2.35 11.85
C MET A 326 7.69 2.09 12.69
N SER A 327 6.54 2.55 12.19
CA SER A 327 5.24 2.39 12.84
C SER A 327 4.11 2.50 11.81
N THR A 328 2.86 2.48 12.25
CA THR A 328 1.71 2.77 11.37
C THR A 328 1.74 4.18 10.77
N HIS A 329 2.48 5.12 11.39
CA HIS A 329 2.55 6.53 10.97
C HIS A 329 3.84 6.88 10.21
N ALA A 330 4.84 5.99 10.22
CA ALA A 330 6.14 6.22 9.60
C ALA A 330 6.66 4.95 8.93
N ARG A 331 6.67 4.92 7.59
CA ARG A 331 7.24 3.83 6.77
C ARG A 331 7.81 4.39 5.47
N PRO A 332 8.86 3.79 4.89
CA PRO A 332 9.34 4.22 3.60
C PRO A 332 8.32 3.90 2.49
N ILE A 333 8.27 4.71 1.42
CA ILE A 333 7.58 4.34 0.18
C ILE A 333 8.48 3.46 -0.69
N CYS A 334 7.90 2.60 -1.53
CA CYS A 334 8.73 1.80 -2.43
C CYS A 334 9.29 2.66 -3.57
N LEU A 335 10.61 2.73 -3.67
CA LEU A 335 11.28 3.30 -4.84
C LEU A 335 11.38 2.27 -5.97
N PRO A 336 10.97 2.59 -7.21
CA PRO A 336 11.17 1.74 -8.37
C PRO A 336 12.64 1.35 -8.54
N CYS A 337 12.88 0.28 -9.29
CA CYS A 337 14.21 -0.21 -9.58
C CYS A 337 15.01 -0.68 -8.35
N THR A 338 14.32 -1.03 -7.26
CA THR A 338 14.87 -1.66 -6.08
C THR A 338 14.35 -3.08 -5.89
N VAL A 339 15.11 -3.93 -5.19
CA VAL A 339 14.70 -5.28 -4.82
C VAL A 339 13.43 -5.26 -3.96
N GLY A 340 13.31 -4.31 -3.03
CA GLY A 340 12.11 -4.13 -2.22
C GLY A 340 10.86 -3.84 -3.07
N ALA A 341 10.98 -2.97 -4.08
CA ALA A 341 9.90 -2.75 -5.03
C ALA A 341 9.62 -3.97 -5.93
N ASN A 342 10.65 -4.72 -6.31
CA ASN A 342 10.49 -5.95 -7.10
C ASN A 342 9.65 -7.01 -6.36
N LEU A 343 9.94 -7.18 -5.06
CA LEU A 343 9.19 -8.04 -4.16
C LEU A 343 7.76 -7.52 -3.96
N ALA A 344 7.58 -6.22 -3.74
CA ALA A 344 6.26 -5.58 -3.60
C ALA A 344 5.39 -5.74 -4.87
N LEU A 345 6.01 -5.71 -6.06
CA LEU A 345 5.36 -6.00 -7.33
C LEU A 345 5.16 -7.50 -7.59
N ARG A 346 5.69 -8.38 -6.72
CA ARG A 346 5.77 -9.84 -6.89
C ARG A 346 6.30 -10.23 -8.28
N LYS A 347 7.39 -9.59 -8.69
CA LYS A 347 8.12 -9.92 -9.92
C LYS A 347 9.23 -10.92 -9.63
N LEU A 348 9.70 -11.60 -10.67
CA LEU A 348 10.75 -12.60 -10.54
C LEU A 348 12.09 -11.97 -10.11
N PRO A 349 12.93 -12.71 -9.37
CA PRO A 349 14.34 -12.33 -9.18
C PRO A 349 15.01 -12.14 -10.55
N GLY A 350 15.73 -11.04 -10.74
CA GLY A 350 16.39 -10.70 -12.01
C GLY A 350 15.63 -9.73 -12.91
N SER A 351 14.44 -9.27 -12.52
CA SER A 351 13.75 -8.17 -13.25
C SER A 351 14.59 -6.90 -13.22
N THR A 352 14.49 -6.10 -14.29
CA THR A 352 15.25 -4.87 -14.48
C THR A 352 14.46 -3.61 -14.09
N CYS A 353 15.15 -2.46 -14.02
CA CYS A 353 14.51 -1.15 -13.83
C CYS A 353 13.56 -0.85 -14.99
N ARG A 354 13.94 -1.24 -16.22
CA ARG A 354 13.06 -1.16 -17.39
C ARG A 354 11.78 -2.00 -17.23
N ASP A 355 11.85 -3.19 -16.62
CA ASP A 355 10.67 -4.01 -16.36
C ASP A 355 9.75 -3.38 -15.31
N HIS A 356 10.31 -2.65 -14.33
CA HIS A 356 9.53 -1.85 -13.38
C HIS A 356 8.85 -0.66 -14.06
N GLU A 357 9.56 0.05 -14.94
CA GLU A 357 8.98 1.17 -15.71
C GLU A 357 7.80 0.69 -16.56
N LYS A 358 7.98 -0.43 -17.28
CA LYS A 358 6.92 -1.04 -18.09
C LYS A 358 5.72 -1.54 -17.26
N GLU A 359 5.93 -1.95 -16.01
CA GLU A 359 4.85 -2.40 -15.12
C GLU A 359 4.07 -1.22 -14.53
N LEU A 360 4.79 -0.22 -14.03
CA LEU A 360 4.22 0.90 -13.29
C LEU A 360 3.62 1.95 -14.24
N LEU A 361 4.27 2.19 -15.38
CA LEU A 361 3.87 3.16 -16.39
C LEU A 361 3.35 2.50 -17.67
N ASN A 362 2.46 1.52 -17.51
CA ASN A 362 2.00 0.61 -18.56
C ASN A 362 0.85 1.12 -19.45
N GLN A 363 0.32 2.31 -19.18
CA GLN A 363 -0.85 2.87 -19.86
C GLN A 363 -0.59 4.31 -20.32
N VAL A 364 -1.34 4.77 -21.33
CA VAL A 364 -1.29 6.16 -21.82
C VAL A 364 -1.80 7.19 -20.80
N SER A 365 -2.67 6.75 -19.88
CA SER A 365 -3.20 7.54 -18.77
C SER A 365 -3.20 6.67 -17.53
N ILE A 366 -2.39 7.02 -16.53
CA ILE A 366 -2.16 6.20 -15.34
C ILE A 366 -2.70 6.94 -14.12
N PRO A 367 -3.72 6.39 -13.42
CA PRO A 367 -4.19 6.95 -12.15
C PRO A 367 -3.06 6.95 -11.12
N ALA A 368 -2.80 8.12 -10.53
CA ALA A 368 -1.76 8.36 -9.55
C ALA A 368 -2.25 9.35 -8.49
N HIS A 369 -1.41 9.57 -7.48
CA HIS A 369 -1.75 10.40 -6.33
C HIS A 369 -0.59 11.27 -5.88
N PHE A 370 -0.94 12.34 -5.18
CA PHE A 370 -0.05 13.12 -4.32
C PHE A 370 -0.78 13.46 -3.01
N VAL A 371 -0.07 13.98 -2.02
CA VAL A 371 -0.65 14.34 -0.72
C VAL A 371 -0.76 15.86 -0.59
N ALA A 372 -1.96 16.33 -0.24
CA ALA A 372 -2.27 17.74 -0.08
C ALA A 372 -1.71 18.36 1.22
N LEU A 373 -1.80 19.68 1.34
CA LEU A 373 -1.33 20.43 2.51
C LEU A 373 -1.98 19.98 3.82
N ASN A 374 -3.24 19.55 3.76
CA ASN A 374 -4.04 19.05 4.88
C ASN A 374 -3.86 17.54 5.15
N GLY A 375 -3.07 16.84 4.33
CA GLY A 375 -2.81 15.40 4.44
C GLY A 375 -3.70 14.51 3.55
N ASP A 376 -4.70 15.08 2.87
CA ASP A 376 -5.58 14.28 2.01
C ASP A 376 -4.84 13.75 0.78
N LYS A 377 -5.16 12.51 0.40
CA LYS A 377 -4.69 11.90 -0.84
C LYS A 377 -5.55 12.38 -2.00
N LEU A 378 -4.94 13.08 -2.96
CA LEU A 378 -5.59 13.63 -4.14
C LEU A 378 -5.30 12.81 -5.39
N ASN A 379 -6.12 13.00 -6.43
CA ASN A 379 -6.10 12.15 -7.62
C ASN A 379 -5.63 12.91 -8.85
N ILE A 380 -4.74 12.28 -9.61
CA ILE A 380 -4.24 12.77 -10.89
C ILE A 380 -4.12 11.62 -11.89
N ASN A 381 -3.96 11.96 -13.16
CA ASN A 381 -3.70 10.99 -14.22
C ASN A 381 -2.40 11.35 -14.95
N LEU A 382 -1.35 10.54 -14.74
CA LEU A 382 -0.08 10.71 -15.44
C LEU A 382 -0.25 10.33 -16.91
N LYS A 383 0.17 11.21 -17.81
CA LYS A 383 0.11 10.99 -19.26
C LYS A 383 1.44 10.47 -19.78
N THR A 384 1.40 9.43 -20.62
CA THR A 384 2.60 8.82 -21.23
C THR A 384 2.45 8.76 -22.76
N GLY A 385 3.52 8.41 -23.48
CA GLY A 385 3.49 8.25 -24.94
C GLY A 385 3.00 9.50 -25.70
N SER A 386 2.06 9.32 -26.62
CA SER A 386 1.45 10.43 -27.37
C SER A 386 0.71 11.42 -26.48
N GLU A 387 0.06 10.94 -25.42
CA GLU A 387 -0.67 11.79 -24.47
C GLU A 387 0.25 12.66 -23.64
N TRP A 388 1.46 12.20 -23.32
CA TRP A 388 2.48 13.05 -22.70
C TRP A 388 2.80 14.26 -23.59
N THR A 389 2.95 14.04 -24.89
CA THR A 389 3.24 15.12 -25.84
C THR A 389 2.10 16.13 -25.90
N ASN A 390 0.85 15.68 -25.83
CA ASN A 390 -0.32 16.55 -25.77
C ASN A 390 -0.42 17.30 -24.43
N CYS A 391 -0.05 16.63 -23.35
CA CYS A 391 -0.05 17.16 -21.98
C CYS A 391 0.89 18.37 -21.86
N VAL A 392 2.14 18.26 -22.34
CA VAL A 392 3.15 19.31 -22.22
C VAL A 392 2.95 20.49 -23.17
N LYS A 393 2.35 20.28 -24.35
CA LYS A 393 2.17 21.32 -25.40
C LYS A 393 1.49 22.60 -24.91
N VAL A 394 0.69 22.54 -23.85
CA VAL A 394 0.00 23.73 -23.31
C VAL A 394 0.96 24.78 -22.74
N VAL A 395 2.18 24.40 -22.36
CA VAL A 395 3.21 25.34 -21.89
C VAL A 395 3.53 26.39 -22.95
N LEU A 396 3.51 26.02 -24.23
CA LEU A 396 3.73 26.96 -25.35
C LEU A 396 2.67 28.07 -25.42
N LYS A 397 1.49 27.84 -24.83
CA LYS A 397 0.40 28.82 -24.78
C LYS A 397 0.55 29.81 -23.61
N ASP A 398 1.37 29.50 -22.60
CA ASP A 398 1.64 30.42 -21.49
C ASP A 398 2.72 31.43 -21.89
N LYS A 399 2.31 32.42 -22.68
CA LYS A 399 3.16 33.54 -23.09
C LYS A 399 3.42 34.55 -21.96
N THR A 400 2.73 34.43 -20.83
CA THR A 400 2.98 35.29 -19.66
C THR A 400 4.24 34.85 -18.92
N THR A 401 4.39 33.53 -18.71
CA THR A 401 5.57 32.96 -18.06
C THR A 401 6.71 32.73 -19.06
N PHE A 402 6.38 32.33 -20.29
CA PHE A 402 7.35 31.93 -21.32
C PHE A 402 7.13 32.70 -22.64
N PRO A 403 7.44 34.00 -22.69
CA PRO A 403 7.12 34.86 -23.84
C PRO A 403 7.80 34.39 -25.14
N ASN A 404 9.07 33.98 -25.06
CA ASN A 404 9.90 33.63 -26.23
C ASN A 404 10.06 32.11 -26.46
N LEU A 405 9.26 31.28 -25.79
CA LEU A 405 9.38 29.83 -25.90
C LEU A 405 8.83 29.30 -27.22
N THR A 406 9.70 28.69 -28.02
CA THR A 406 9.41 28.07 -29.32
C THR A 406 9.33 26.55 -29.25
N ASP A 407 10.21 25.91 -28.46
CA ASP A 407 10.19 24.48 -28.20
C ASP A 407 9.88 24.20 -26.73
N VAL A 408 8.84 23.40 -26.48
CA VAL A 408 8.43 22.99 -25.14
C VAL A 408 9.51 22.20 -24.41
N ARG A 409 10.37 21.48 -25.15
CA ARG A 409 11.45 20.65 -24.59
C ARG A 409 12.53 21.47 -23.89
N GLU A 410 12.62 22.77 -24.17
CA GLU A 410 13.53 23.67 -23.48
C GLU A 410 13.15 23.87 -22.00
N VAL A 411 11.88 23.65 -21.64
CA VAL A 411 11.39 23.79 -20.26
C VAL A 411 10.93 22.44 -19.70
N VAL A 412 10.25 21.62 -20.51
CA VAL A 412 9.74 20.30 -20.12
C VAL A 412 10.57 19.21 -20.82
N THR A 413 11.68 18.84 -20.19
CA THR A 413 12.55 17.74 -20.66
C THR A 413 11.88 16.37 -20.46
N ASP A 414 12.56 15.30 -20.88
CA ASP A 414 12.12 13.93 -20.62
C ASP A 414 12.21 13.52 -19.14
N GLN A 415 12.85 14.34 -18.29
CA GLN A 415 12.89 14.16 -16.85
C GLN A 415 11.53 14.38 -16.18
N PHE A 416 10.51 14.90 -16.88
CA PHE A 416 9.20 15.18 -16.29
C PHE A 416 8.11 14.19 -16.69
N LEU A 417 7.36 13.71 -15.71
CA LEU A 417 5.99 13.22 -15.89
C LEU A 417 5.03 14.41 -15.99
N CYS A 418 3.87 14.22 -16.62
CA CYS A 418 2.88 15.28 -16.82
C CYS A 418 1.48 14.84 -16.37
N SER A 419 0.77 15.70 -15.65
CA SER A 419 -0.64 15.52 -15.25
C SER A 419 -1.39 16.87 -15.22
N GLY A 420 -2.59 16.91 -14.62
CA GLY A 420 -3.39 18.14 -14.51
C GLY A 420 -4.36 18.28 -15.68
N THR A 421 -4.70 17.18 -16.33
CA THR A 421 -5.72 17.15 -17.40
C THR A 421 -7.07 16.81 -16.81
N GLN A 422 -8.16 17.38 -17.34
CA GLN A 422 -9.54 16.88 -17.18
C GLN A 422 -9.91 16.38 -15.77
N GLY A 423 -10.20 17.30 -14.84
CA GLY A 423 -10.69 16.93 -13.51
C GLY A 423 -9.62 16.40 -12.54
N ASP A 424 -8.36 16.31 -12.97
CA ASP A 424 -7.20 16.11 -12.09
C ASP A 424 -7.06 17.25 -11.06
N ASP A 425 -6.64 16.91 -9.85
CA ASP A 425 -6.17 17.88 -8.87
C ASP A 425 -4.79 18.44 -9.26
N SER A 426 -4.55 19.73 -9.04
CA SER A 426 -3.21 20.34 -9.19
C SER A 426 -2.51 20.53 -7.84
N PRO A 427 -1.20 20.27 -7.72
CA PRO A 427 -0.47 20.55 -6.50
C PRO A 427 -0.35 22.04 -6.20
N CYS A 428 -0.34 22.36 -4.91
CA CYS A 428 -0.03 23.70 -4.42
C CYS A 428 1.48 23.88 -4.21
N LYS A 429 1.94 25.14 -4.15
CA LYS A 429 3.38 25.43 -3.98
C LYS A 429 3.99 24.78 -2.75
N GLY A 430 3.25 24.72 -1.62
CA GLY A 430 3.72 24.06 -0.40
C GLY A 430 3.62 22.52 -0.39
N GLU A 431 3.13 21.91 -1.48
CA GLU A 431 3.05 20.45 -1.67
C GLU A 431 4.23 19.91 -2.49
N SER A 432 5.05 20.83 -3.02
CA SER A 432 6.27 20.53 -3.77
C SER A 432 7.25 19.66 -2.99
N GLY A 433 7.95 18.78 -3.70
CA GLY A 433 8.81 17.74 -3.14
C GLY A 433 8.06 16.50 -2.64
N GLY A 434 6.74 16.57 -2.47
CA GLY A 434 5.93 15.41 -2.10
C GLY A 434 5.97 14.30 -3.15
N ALA A 435 5.78 13.05 -2.71
CA ALA A 435 5.73 11.92 -3.62
C ALA A 435 4.56 12.01 -4.60
N VAL A 436 4.83 11.69 -5.86
CA VAL A 436 3.84 11.27 -6.85
C VAL A 436 3.88 9.76 -6.91
N PHE A 437 2.79 9.10 -6.50
CA PHE A 437 2.79 7.68 -6.24
C PHE A 437 1.60 6.92 -6.80
N LEU A 438 1.81 5.62 -7.01
CA LEU A 438 0.85 4.66 -7.54
C LEU A 438 0.52 3.60 -6.50
N GLU A 439 -0.71 3.10 -6.51
CA GLU A 439 -1.11 1.88 -5.79
C GLU A 439 -1.09 0.69 -6.76
N ARG A 440 -0.32 -0.35 -6.45
CA ARG A 440 -0.29 -1.63 -7.18
C ARG A 440 -0.15 -2.78 -6.19
N ARG A 441 -0.97 -3.82 -6.34
CA ARG A 441 -0.94 -5.01 -5.47
C ARG A 441 -0.96 -4.65 -3.96
N LEU A 442 -1.73 -3.61 -3.62
CA LEU A 442 -1.89 -3.08 -2.26
C LEU A 442 -0.58 -2.54 -1.65
N ARG A 443 0.36 -2.16 -2.51
CA ARG A 443 1.61 -1.48 -2.16
C ARG A 443 1.71 -0.14 -2.90
N PHE A 444 2.41 0.80 -2.30
CA PHE A 444 2.58 2.16 -2.81
C PHE A 444 3.98 2.40 -3.36
N PHE A 445 4.05 2.95 -4.57
CA PHE A 445 5.30 3.15 -5.32
C PHE A 445 5.45 4.61 -5.73
N GLN A 446 6.56 5.24 -5.36
CA GLN A 446 6.85 6.60 -5.79
C GLN A 446 7.45 6.57 -7.20
N VAL A 447 6.71 7.06 -8.19
CA VAL A 447 7.20 7.16 -9.58
C VAL A 447 7.75 8.54 -9.92
N GLY A 448 7.40 9.54 -9.10
CA GLY A 448 7.93 10.89 -9.22
C GLY A 448 7.84 11.70 -7.94
N LEU A 449 8.17 12.98 -8.05
CA LEU A 449 7.95 13.97 -7.00
C LEU A 449 7.39 15.25 -7.60
N VAL A 450 6.53 15.93 -6.86
CA VAL A 450 5.93 17.20 -7.26
C VAL A 450 7.02 18.25 -7.44
N SER A 451 7.11 18.86 -8.62
CA SER A 451 8.12 19.88 -8.93
C SER A 451 7.48 21.23 -9.19
N TRP A 452 6.78 21.41 -10.32
CA TRP A 452 6.18 22.70 -10.69
C TRP A 452 4.91 22.53 -11.53
N GLY A 453 4.17 23.62 -11.72
CA GLY A 453 2.97 23.62 -12.55
C GLY A 453 2.58 25.01 -13.03
N LEU A 454 1.65 25.07 -13.99
CA LEU A 454 1.19 26.32 -14.60
C LEU A 454 0.19 27.08 -13.72
N TYR A 455 -0.43 26.42 -12.75
CA TYR A 455 -1.46 26.99 -11.89
C TYR A 455 -1.33 26.50 -10.46
N ASN A 456 -1.35 27.43 -9.50
CA ASN A 456 -1.41 27.11 -8.07
C ASN A 456 -2.86 27.26 -7.59
N PRO A 457 -3.57 26.17 -7.20
CA PRO A 457 -4.94 26.25 -6.72
C PRO A 457 -5.04 26.80 -5.29
N CYS A 458 -3.95 26.90 -4.55
CA CYS A 458 -3.94 27.46 -3.20
C CYS A 458 -3.71 28.97 -3.20
N GLY A 459 -4.53 29.71 -2.46
CA GLY A 459 -4.31 31.13 -2.17
C GLY A 459 -5.12 31.58 -0.94
N GLY A 460 -4.44 32.09 0.10
CA GLY A 460 -5.04 32.50 1.38
C GLY A 460 -4.65 31.61 2.57
N SER A 461 -5.12 31.96 3.77
CA SER A 461 -4.66 31.45 5.09
C SER A 461 -5.05 30.01 5.45
N SER A 462 -5.87 29.31 4.65
CA SER A 462 -6.41 27.98 4.98
C SER A 462 -5.86 26.86 4.11
N LYS A 463 -5.35 25.79 4.74
CA LYS A 463 -4.82 24.58 4.08
C LYS A 463 -5.88 23.73 3.35
N ASN A 464 -7.17 24.00 3.57
CA ASN A 464 -8.28 23.24 3.00
C ASN A 464 -8.89 23.91 1.75
N SER A 465 -8.49 25.15 1.41
CA SER A 465 -9.10 25.90 0.32
C SER A 465 -8.33 25.72 -0.99
N ARG A 466 -8.98 25.11 -1.99
CA ARG A 466 -8.47 24.93 -3.35
C ARG A 466 -9.41 25.64 -4.32
N LYS A 467 -8.86 26.47 -5.21
CA LYS A 467 -9.61 27.21 -6.23
C LYS A 467 -9.45 26.54 -7.59
N PRO A 468 -10.52 26.47 -8.40
CA PRO A 468 -10.40 26.03 -9.78
C PRO A 468 -9.64 27.09 -10.60
N ALA A 469 -9.01 26.64 -11.68
CA ALA A 469 -8.30 27.53 -12.57
C ALA A 469 -9.24 28.56 -13.21
N PRO A 470 -8.81 29.83 -13.32
CA PRO A 470 -9.58 30.86 -14.01
C PRO A 470 -9.86 30.48 -15.47
N HIS A 471 -10.93 31.04 -16.03
CA HIS A 471 -11.28 30.83 -17.43
C HIS A 471 -10.11 31.20 -18.36
N GLY A 472 -9.79 30.32 -19.32
CA GLY A 472 -8.65 30.49 -20.24
C GLY A 472 -7.31 29.98 -19.72
N LYS A 473 -7.18 29.67 -18.41
CA LYS A 473 -5.96 29.06 -17.85
C LYS A 473 -6.15 27.54 -17.77
N VAL A 474 -5.28 26.80 -18.45
CA VAL A 474 -5.29 25.33 -18.46
C VAL A 474 -4.22 24.82 -17.49
N PRO A 475 -4.60 24.23 -16.34
CA PRO A 475 -3.63 23.65 -15.42
C PRO A 475 -2.79 22.58 -16.08
N ARG A 476 -1.53 22.53 -15.71
CA ARG A 476 -0.64 21.42 -16.00
C ARG A 476 0.45 21.35 -14.97
N ASP A 477 0.74 20.14 -14.54
CA ASP A 477 1.65 19.86 -13.45
C ASP A 477 2.73 18.90 -13.95
N PHE A 478 3.97 19.21 -13.59
CA PHE A 478 5.17 18.53 -14.03
C PHE A 478 5.90 17.99 -12.81
N HIS A 479 6.20 16.69 -12.86
CA HIS A 479 6.76 15.94 -11.74
C HIS A 479 8.04 15.29 -12.18
N ILE A 480 9.11 15.39 -11.38
CA ILE A 480 10.37 14.73 -11.70
C ILE A 480 10.14 13.21 -11.75
N ASN A 481 10.59 12.57 -12.82
CA ASN A 481 10.46 11.14 -13.10
C ASN A 481 11.64 10.37 -12.50
N LEU A 482 11.39 9.53 -11.50
CA LEU A 482 12.45 8.77 -10.83
C LEU A 482 13.12 7.74 -11.74
N PHE A 483 12.49 7.31 -12.83
CA PHE A 483 13.13 6.43 -13.83
C PHE A 483 14.21 7.14 -14.65
N ARG A 484 14.20 8.48 -14.70
CA ARG A 484 15.19 9.28 -15.45
C ARG A 484 16.37 9.73 -14.61
N LEU A 485 16.26 9.62 -13.29
CA LEU A 485 17.31 10.02 -12.33
C LEU A 485 17.97 8.81 -11.63
N GLN A 486 17.86 7.62 -12.21
CA GLN A 486 18.45 6.40 -11.67
C GLN A 486 19.96 6.49 -11.42
N PRO A 487 20.80 7.09 -12.30
CA PRO A 487 22.23 7.22 -12.03
C PRO A 487 22.51 8.01 -10.73
N TRP A 488 21.84 9.15 -10.56
CA TRP A 488 22.00 10.01 -9.38
C TRP A 488 21.45 9.34 -8.11
N LEU A 489 20.29 8.68 -8.20
CA LEU A 489 19.72 7.94 -7.07
C LEU A 489 20.64 6.80 -6.62
N ARG A 490 21.20 6.02 -7.56
CA ARG A 490 22.13 4.92 -7.24
C ARG A 490 23.41 5.42 -6.60
N GLN A 491 24.00 6.48 -7.14
CA GLN A 491 25.21 7.08 -6.59
C GLN A 491 25.10 7.41 -5.09
N HIS A 492 23.93 7.84 -4.62
CA HIS A 492 23.75 8.31 -3.25
C HIS A 492 22.99 7.34 -2.35
N LEU A 493 22.33 6.32 -2.91
CA LEU A 493 21.52 5.36 -2.15
C LEU A 493 22.01 3.92 -2.27
N GLU A 494 23.07 3.65 -3.04
CA GLU A 494 23.73 2.35 -3.04
C GLU A 494 24.28 2.04 -1.64
N GLY A 495 24.06 0.80 -1.18
CA GLY A 495 24.34 0.40 0.22
C GLY A 495 23.26 0.81 1.23
N ILE A 496 22.35 1.73 0.88
CA ILE A 496 21.15 2.05 1.66
C ILE A 496 19.94 1.28 1.12
N LEU A 497 19.80 1.25 -0.21
CA LEU A 497 18.79 0.48 -0.93
C LEU A 497 19.48 -0.49 -1.89
N ASN A 498 18.88 -1.66 -2.06
CA ASN A 498 19.36 -2.66 -3.01
C ASN A 498 18.68 -2.42 -4.37
N PHE A 499 19.44 -1.98 -5.37
CA PHE A 499 18.93 -1.72 -6.71
C PHE A 499 18.95 -2.99 -7.58
N VAL A 500 17.97 -3.12 -8.47
CA VAL A 500 17.99 -4.14 -9.53
C VAL A 500 18.85 -3.66 -10.73
N PRO A 501 19.22 -4.53 -11.69
CA PRO A 501 19.87 -4.07 -12.93
C PRO A 501 19.02 -3.02 -13.67
N LEU A 502 19.64 -2.12 -14.43
CA LEU A 502 18.93 -1.09 -15.20
C LEU A 502 18.03 -1.68 -16.30
#